data_AF-A0A535E228-F1
#
_entry.id   AF-A0A535E228-F1
#
_cell.length_a   1.000
_cell.length_b   1.000
_cell.length_c   1.000
_cell.angle_alpha   90.00
_cell.angle_beta   90.00
_cell.angle_gamma   90.00
#
_symmetry.space_group_name_H-M   'P 1'
#
loop_
_entity.id
_entity.type
_entity.pdbx_description
1 polymer ?
#
loop_
_entity_poly.entity_id
_entity_poly.type
_entity_poly.pdbx_seq_one_letter_code
_entity_poly.pdbx_strand_id
1 'polypeptide(L)'
;MDIRLDLVVAGRRRAEVVVKLTVYLFQDHLATADQAIREAYTERLVAVLPTQPLPYDCNAYVLPTHPSPPRWLKFLGGHFDLNVRNQGSGFVLVIPLDGRLMAVTFGFGHQAIDRSVVEPNFGLRVVANTVDPEQLRTIDARNIDVVTRQQKIQLSVGGTLTEFELEPIRDWVRYLAGRPPRADDGVATSLSGSDSLSANVRWTVRDAATQCRRLLELFRSTRYREYFEFIDYHRPLDRSDPLIEELESELTERLINQSAERINIAPMEVVDDDRIDLWHFTGGRHGLSYDELSLATLFAFLTATPGLEHPLQQIHVHAKDADGAVVSRRATLRQYLVAEIQRGDKTYVLSLGHWFEVDTTYIGKLHRQLAELADVTDELALPAWGPKEVEKDYNVRVAAAKGWASLDRKAIDLGRYQRVEVCDLLTPDHRLICVKRASSSSTLSHLFSQGSVAADLLADSPEFFTKVEEQLRIQGDIAVPSRSEGTFVYAIGTNSTEPLASSLFFFSKVNLLQHARLIRRLGYRVAIARIAM
;
A
#
# COMPACT_ATOMS: atom_id res chain seq x y z
N MET A 1 -29.46 9.69 51.78
CA MET A 1 -30.07 8.37 52.06
C MET A 1 -29.02 7.33 51.70
N ASP A 2 -28.29 6.87 52.71
CA ASP A 2 -27.18 5.94 52.61
C ASP A 2 -27.63 4.60 52.02
N ILE A 3 -26.89 4.09 51.04
CA ILE A 3 -26.92 2.67 50.69
C ILE A 3 -25.47 2.18 50.66
N ARG A 4 -25.02 1.69 51.82
CA ARG A 4 -23.91 0.72 51.91
C ARG A 4 -24.42 -0.60 51.37
N LEU A 5 -23.72 -1.18 50.40
CA LEU A 5 -23.91 -2.55 49.94
C LEU A 5 -22.71 -3.39 50.39
N ASP A 6 -22.81 -3.90 51.62
CA ASP A 6 -22.02 -5.04 52.08
C ASP A 6 -22.67 -6.32 51.53
N LEU A 7 -21.96 -7.04 50.66
CA LEU A 7 -22.31 -8.40 50.24
C LEU A 7 -21.12 -9.31 50.49
N VAL A 8 -21.14 -9.93 51.67
CA VAL A 8 -20.44 -11.17 51.96
C VAL A 8 -21.16 -12.29 51.20
N VAL A 9 -20.54 -12.80 50.13
CA VAL A 9 -20.95 -14.07 49.51
C VAL A 9 -19.71 -14.94 49.32
N ALA A 10 -19.77 -16.11 49.96
CA ALA A 10 -18.78 -17.15 49.95
C ALA A 10 -18.46 -17.68 48.53
N GLY A 11 -17.18 -17.97 48.28
CA GLY A 11 -16.77 -19.15 47.49
C GLY A 11 -17.03 -19.18 45.98
N ARG A 12 -17.20 -18.04 45.29
CA ARG A 12 -17.05 -18.00 43.82
C ARG A 12 -15.72 -17.32 43.48
N ARG A 13 -14.84 -18.01 42.74
CA ARG A 13 -13.70 -17.36 42.07
C ARG A 13 -14.27 -16.13 41.35
N ARG A 14 -13.88 -14.91 41.77
CA ARG A 14 -14.23 -13.67 41.07
C ARG A 14 -13.80 -13.88 39.62
N ALA A 15 -14.74 -13.84 38.68
CA ALA A 15 -14.38 -13.79 37.27
C ALA A 15 -13.46 -12.58 37.09
N GLU A 16 -12.25 -12.79 36.58
CA GLU A 16 -11.36 -11.68 36.22
C GLU A 16 -12.11 -10.79 35.24
N VAL A 17 -12.38 -9.55 35.65
CA VAL A 17 -13.12 -8.60 34.82
C VAL A 17 -12.17 -8.13 33.72
N VAL A 18 -12.39 -8.63 32.51
CA VAL A 18 -11.70 -8.13 31.32
C VAL A 18 -12.41 -6.87 30.85
N VAL A 19 -11.68 -5.76 30.77
CA VAL A 19 -12.21 -4.47 30.32
C VAL A 19 -11.66 -4.14 28.94
N LYS A 20 -12.54 -3.75 28.02
CA LYS A 20 -12.13 -3.18 26.73
C LYS A 20 -11.91 -1.69 26.89
N LEU A 21 -10.72 -1.23 26.49
CA LEU A 21 -10.36 0.19 26.47
C LEU A 21 -9.73 0.58 25.14
N THR A 22 -9.68 1.89 24.90
CA THR A 22 -8.98 2.46 23.74
C THR A 22 -7.97 3.48 24.21
N VAL A 23 -6.71 3.32 23.79
CA VAL A 23 -5.57 4.16 24.15
C VAL A 23 -5.10 4.97 22.95
N TYR A 24 -4.76 6.22 23.20
CA TYR A 24 -4.20 7.17 22.26
C TYR A 24 -2.86 7.64 22.79
N LEU A 25 -1.89 7.77 21.90
CA LEU A 25 -0.66 8.50 22.12
C LEU A 25 -0.75 9.80 21.31
N PHE A 26 -0.39 10.92 21.90
CA PHE A 26 -0.38 12.22 21.22
C PHE A 26 1.01 12.59 20.75
N GLN A 27 1.10 13.39 19.70
CA GLN A 27 2.36 13.88 19.13
C GLN A 27 3.19 14.67 20.16
N ASP A 28 4.52 14.67 19.98
CA ASP A 28 5.50 15.20 20.96
C ASP A 28 5.32 16.68 21.33
N HIS A 29 4.68 17.47 20.47
CA HIS A 29 4.51 18.91 20.69
C HIS A 29 3.35 19.27 21.63
N LEU A 30 2.51 18.30 22.03
CA LEU A 30 1.38 18.54 22.93
C LEU A 30 1.85 18.57 24.38
N ALA A 31 1.52 19.66 25.09
CA ALA A 31 1.94 19.91 26.46
C ALA A 31 0.79 19.75 27.47
N THR A 32 -0.46 19.99 27.07
CA THR A 32 -1.61 19.98 27.99
C THR A 32 -2.75 19.08 27.51
N ALA A 33 -3.56 18.59 28.45
CA ALA A 33 -4.69 17.71 28.16
C ALA A 33 -5.75 18.37 27.27
N ASP A 34 -5.95 19.68 27.37
CA ASP A 34 -6.96 20.40 26.59
C ASP A 34 -6.61 20.44 25.09
N GLN A 35 -5.32 20.41 24.73
CA GLN A 35 -4.87 20.34 23.34
C GLN A 35 -5.21 18.99 22.68
N ALA A 36 -5.47 17.95 23.47
CA ALA A 36 -5.85 16.63 22.97
C ALA A 36 -7.37 16.49 22.70
N ILE A 37 -8.16 17.49 23.11
CA ILE A 37 -9.62 17.48 23.03
C ILE A 37 -10.07 18.32 21.83
N ARG A 38 -11.02 17.77 21.06
CA ARG A 38 -11.67 18.50 19.96
C ARG A 38 -12.43 19.69 20.51
N GLU A 39 -12.28 20.84 19.85
CA GLU A 39 -12.96 22.09 20.20
C GLU A 39 -14.48 21.93 20.44
N ALA A 40 -15.16 21.16 19.59
CA ALA A 40 -16.60 20.87 19.70
C ALA A 40 -17.02 20.11 20.98
N TYR A 41 -16.07 19.58 21.75
CA TYR A 41 -16.30 18.82 22.98
C TYR A 41 -15.77 19.53 24.23
N THR A 42 -15.00 20.62 24.11
CA THR A 42 -14.39 21.33 25.23
C THR A 42 -15.43 21.79 26.26
N GLU A 43 -16.55 22.37 25.82
CA GLU A 43 -17.64 22.79 26.72
C GLU A 43 -18.54 21.65 27.19
N ARG A 44 -18.44 20.48 26.56
CA ARG A 44 -19.30 19.32 26.84
C ARG A 44 -18.66 18.34 27.82
N LEU A 45 -17.34 18.37 27.97
CA LEU A 45 -16.62 17.53 28.91
C LEU A 45 -16.67 18.13 30.31
N VAL A 46 -17.01 17.29 31.28
CA VAL A 46 -17.03 17.67 32.70
C VAL A 46 -15.79 17.07 33.36
N ALA A 47 -14.88 17.92 33.82
CA ALA A 47 -13.72 17.48 34.58
C ALA A 47 -14.15 16.85 35.91
N VAL A 48 -13.54 15.73 36.28
CA VAL A 48 -13.81 15.02 37.53
C VAL A 48 -12.52 14.68 38.26
N LEU A 49 -12.57 14.67 39.59
CA LEU A 49 -11.42 14.31 40.43
C LEU A 49 -11.56 12.86 40.93
N PRO A 50 -10.46 12.11 41.03
CA PRO A 50 -10.47 10.79 41.66
C PRO A 50 -10.96 10.87 43.11
N THR A 51 -11.86 9.98 43.51
CA THR A 51 -12.33 9.87 44.90
C THR A 51 -11.31 9.20 45.83
N GLN A 52 -10.32 8.52 45.26
CA GLN A 52 -9.18 7.92 45.95
C GLN A 52 -7.88 8.35 45.23
N PRO A 53 -6.78 8.57 45.96
CA PRO A 53 -5.52 9.00 45.35
C PRO A 53 -4.99 7.95 44.36
N LEU A 54 -4.63 8.39 43.16
CA LEU A 54 -3.95 7.60 42.14
C LEU A 54 -2.43 7.79 42.27
N PRO A 55 -1.61 6.77 41.93
CA PRO A 55 -0.16 6.84 42.06
C PRO A 55 0.53 7.65 40.93
N TYR A 56 -0.23 8.49 40.21
CA TYR A 56 0.21 9.27 39.06
C TYR A 56 -0.73 10.46 38.82
N ASP A 57 -0.24 11.47 38.11
CA ASP A 57 -1.03 12.63 37.71
C ASP A 57 -1.94 12.30 36.51
N CYS A 58 -3.15 12.86 36.49
CA CYS A 58 -4.07 12.68 35.38
C CYS A 58 -5.15 13.76 35.31
N ASN A 59 -5.68 14.00 34.11
CA ASN A 59 -6.90 14.76 33.88
C ASN A 59 -8.01 13.80 33.48
N ALA A 60 -9.09 13.76 34.26
CA ALA A 60 -10.23 12.89 34.01
C ALA A 60 -11.46 13.70 33.61
N TYR A 61 -12.13 13.27 32.54
CA TYR A 61 -13.29 13.93 31.99
C TYR A 61 -14.43 12.94 31.75
N VAL A 62 -15.65 13.33 32.12
CA VAL A 62 -16.88 12.63 31.75
C VAL A 62 -17.50 13.34 30.56
N LEU A 63 -17.89 12.56 29.54
CA LEU A 63 -18.74 13.03 28.45
C LEU A 63 -20.19 12.62 28.74
N PRO A 64 -21.01 13.50 29.35
CA PRO A 64 -22.42 13.25 29.53
C PRO A 64 -23.12 13.15 28.17
N THR A 65 -23.99 12.16 28.02
CA THR A 65 -24.94 12.12 26.90
C THR A 65 -26.36 12.25 27.44
N HIS A 66 -27.18 13.04 26.73
CA HIS A 66 -28.58 13.18 27.07
C HIS A 66 -29.38 11.97 26.56
N PRO A 67 -30.28 11.39 27.38
CA PRO A 67 -31.16 10.33 26.94
C PRO A 67 -31.96 10.74 25.71
N SER A 68 -31.83 10.01 24.61
CA SER A 68 -32.53 10.28 23.36
C SER A 68 -33.26 9.04 22.85
N PRO A 69 -34.44 9.16 22.25
CA PRO A 69 -35.13 8.02 21.67
C PRO A 69 -34.34 7.48 20.46
N PRO A 70 -34.20 6.15 20.30
CA PRO A 70 -33.52 5.58 19.14
C PRO A 70 -34.27 5.92 17.84
N ARG A 71 -33.53 6.11 16.74
CA ARG A 71 -34.12 6.48 15.44
C ARG A 71 -35.16 5.45 14.94
N TRP A 72 -34.95 4.17 15.21
CA TRP A 72 -35.87 3.10 14.82
C TRP A 72 -37.19 3.13 15.61
N LEU A 73 -37.29 3.86 16.72
CA LEU A 73 -38.54 4.00 17.46
C LEU A 73 -39.63 4.66 16.60
N LYS A 74 -39.24 5.55 15.69
CA LYS A 74 -40.14 6.15 14.69
C LYS A 74 -40.72 5.12 13.73
N PHE A 75 -39.95 4.10 13.35
CA PHE A 75 -40.39 3.04 12.45
C PHE A 75 -41.43 2.12 13.11
N LEU A 76 -41.32 1.90 14.42
CA LEU A 76 -42.28 1.09 15.19
C LEU A 76 -43.50 1.89 15.66
N GLY A 77 -43.53 3.21 15.41
CA GLY A 77 -44.54 4.12 15.93
C GLY A 77 -45.97 3.74 15.51
N GLY A 78 -46.92 3.86 16.44
CA GLY A 78 -48.36 3.63 16.21
C GLY A 78 -48.81 2.17 16.36
N HIS A 79 -47.90 1.21 16.31
CA HIS A 79 -48.22 -0.22 16.47
C HIS A 79 -47.81 -0.79 17.83
N PHE A 80 -46.84 -0.16 18.49
CA PHE A 80 -46.33 -0.59 19.79
C PHE A 80 -46.13 0.63 20.69
N ASP A 81 -46.56 0.53 21.96
CA ASP A 81 -46.30 1.54 22.99
C ASP A 81 -44.97 1.23 23.68
N LEU A 82 -43.89 1.90 23.26
CA LEU A 82 -42.53 1.64 23.72
C LEU A 82 -41.87 2.94 24.22
N ASN A 83 -41.46 2.96 25.50
CA ASN A 83 -40.70 4.05 26.10
C ASN A 83 -39.21 3.66 26.28
N VAL A 84 -38.48 3.59 25.16
CA VAL A 84 -37.06 3.20 25.12
C VAL A 84 -36.20 4.43 24.82
N ARG A 85 -35.14 4.63 25.60
CA ARG A 85 -34.15 5.72 25.40
C ARG A 85 -32.74 5.17 25.38
N ASN A 86 -31.92 5.69 24.48
CA ASN A 86 -30.50 5.45 24.45
C ASN A 86 -29.80 6.50 25.33
N GLN A 87 -28.98 6.02 26.27
CA GLN A 87 -28.07 6.87 27.02
C GLN A 87 -26.71 6.18 27.07
N GLY A 88 -25.73 6.80 26.43
CA GLY A 88 -24.33 6.41 26.53
C GLY A 88 -23.61 7.20 27.61
N SER A 89 -22.41 6.77 27.96
CA SER A 89 -21.48 7.62 28.70
C SER A 89 -20.10 7.49 28.08
N GLY A 90 -19.35 8.59 28.10
CA GLY A 90 -17.95 8.59 27.73
C GLY A 90 -17.09 8.97 28.93
N PHE A 91 -15.90 8.39 29.01
CA PHE A 91 -14.88 8.80 29.96
C PHE A 91 -13.55 8.92 29.23
N VAL A 92 -12.79 9.95 29.56
CA VAL A 92 -11.44 10.20 29.02
C VAL A 92 -10.52 10.43 30.20
N LEU A 93 -9.45 9.65 30.28
CA LEU A 93 -8.38 9.80 31.25
C LEU A 93 -7.10 10.17 30.50
N VAL A 94 -6.67 11.42 30.60
CA VAL A 94 -5.41 11.89 30.02
C VAL A 94 -4.31 11.74 31.08
N ILE A 95 -3.22 11.09 30.71
CA ILE A 95 -2.10 10.75 31.58
C ILE A 95 -0.83 11.36 30.99
N PRO A 96 -0.22 12.37 31.63
CA PRO A 96 1.14 12.78 31.33
C PRO A 96 2.15 11.72 31.80
N LEU A 97 3.05 11.31 30.90
CA LEU A 97 4.11 10.36 31.20
C LEU A 97 5.33 10.57 30.30
N ASP A 98 6.52 10.64 30.89
CA ASP A 98 7.81 10.69 30.18
C ASP A 98 7.86 11.76 29.07
N GLY A 99 7.29 12.95 29.33
CA GLY A 99 7.22 14.07 28.38
C GLY A 99 6.18 13.91 27.27
N ARG A 100 5.36 12.86 27.31
CA ARG A 100 4.27 12.57 26.37
C ARG A 100 2.92 12.65 27.06
N LEU A 101 1.87 12.82 26.27
CA LEU A 101 0.49 12.66 26.71
C LEU A 101 -0.12 11.40 26.10
N MET A 102 -0.83 10.63 26.91
CA MET A 102 -1.65 9.51 26.46
C MET A 102 -3.08 9.65 26.99
N ALA A 103 -4.08 9.24 26.21
CA ALA A 103 -5.46 9.18 26.67
C ALA A 103 -5.97 7.75 26.69
N VAL A 104 -6.58 7.33 27.81
CA VAL A 104 -7.36 6.11 27.92
C VAL A 104 -8.84 6.48 27.89
N THR A 105 -9.56 5.96 26.91
CA THR A 105 -10.97 6.29 26.70
C THR A 105 -11.88 5.08 26.90
N PHE A 106 -13.07 5.35 27.39
CA PHE A 106 -14.11 4.36 27.66
C PHE A 106 -15.44 4.84 27.06
N GLY A 107 -16.26 3.88 26.62
CA GLY A 107 -17.55 4.15 25.98
C GLY A 107 -17.40 5.16 24.83
N PHE A 108 -18.16 6.25 24.90
CA PHE A 108 -18.16 7.30 23.89
C PHE A 108 -17.04 8.35 24.04
N GLY A 109 -16.12 8.19 25.00
CA GLY A 109 -15.06 9.16 25.27
C GLY A 109 -14.12 9.41 24.09
N HIS A 110 -13.89 8.38 23.27
CA HIS A 110 -13.08 8.46 22.04
C HIS A 110 -13.56 9.51 21.03
N GLN A 111 -14.83 9.95 21.10
CA GLN A 111 -15.37 10.98 20.21
C GLN A 111 -14.82 12.38 20.50
N ALA A 112 -14.37 12.62 21.73
CA ALA A 112 -13.84 13.90 22.18
C ALA A 112 -12.35 14.07 21.84
N ILE A 113 -11.64 13.00 21.51
CA ILE A 113 -10.21 13.05 21.16
C ILE A 113 -10.02 13.68 19.79
N ASP A 114 -9.14 14.67 19.68
CA ASP A 114 -8.74 15.23 18.40
C ASP A 114 -7.76 14.29 17.71
N ARG A 115 -8.17 13.80 16.53
CA ARG A 115 -7.40 12.82 15.76
C ARG A 115 -6.23 13.46 15.01
N SER A 116 -6.25 14.77 14.77
CA SER A 116 -5.19 15.48 14.04
C SER A 116 -3.87 15.53 14.83
N VAL A 117 -3.96 15.44 16.16
CA VAL A 117 -2.84 15.49 17.10
C VAL A 117 -2.46 14.10 17.65
N VAL A 118 -3.11 13.03 17.18
CA VAL A 118 -2.77 11.65 17.54
C VAL A 118 -1.48 11.25 16.82
N GLU A 119 -0.64 10.50 17.52
CA GLU A 119 0.55 9.87 16.98
C GLU A 119 0.15 8.78 15.96
N PRO A 120 0.51 8.94 14.67
CA PRO A 120 0.16 7.97 13.64
C PRO A 120 0.71 6.58 13.94
N ASN A 121 -0.01 5.54 13.54
CA ASN A 121 0.39 4.14 13.67
C ASN A 121 0.72 3.68 15.11
N PHE A 122 0.39 4.45 16.16
CA PHE A 122 0.68 4.06 17.54
C PHE A 122 0.10 2.69 17.89
N GLY A 123 -1.20 2.50 17.67
CA GLY A 123 -1.87 1.23 17.92
C GLY A 123 -1.34 0.10 17.03
N LEU A 124 -1.05 0.38 15.76
CA LEU A 124 -0.54 -0.57 14.79
C LEU A 124 0.83 -1.12 15.22
N ARG A 125 1.77 -0.24 15.56
CA ARG A 125 3.12 -0.61 16.02
C ARG A 125 3.09 -1.31 17.36
N VAL A 126 2.26 -0.86 18.31
CA VAL A 126 2.11 -1.57 19.59
C VAL A 126 1.58 -2.98 19.35
N VAL A 127 0.59 -3.16 18.46
CA VAL A 127 0.07 -4.49 18.13
C VAL A 127 1.14 -5.34 17.48
N ALA A 128 1.79 -4.85 16.44
CA ALA A 128 2.84 -5.56 15.72
C ALA A 128 4.00 -5.97 16.64
N ASN A 129 4.32 -5.14 17.64
CA ASN A 129 5.34 -5.43 18.64
C ASN A 129 4.89 -6.40 19.73
N THR A 130 3.59 -6.70 19.88
CA THR A 130 3.06 -7.47 21.02
C THR A 130 2.43 -8.80 20.60
N VAL A 131 1.83 -8.83 19.41
CA VAL A 131 1.08 -9.97 18.89
C VAL A 131 2.00 -11.16 18.58
N ASP A 132 1.49 -12.36 18.79
CA ASP A 132 2.09 -13.58 18.25
C ASP A 132 1.84 -13.63 16.73
N PRO A 133 2.89 -13.72 15.89
CA PRO A 133 2.75 -13.82 14.43
C PRO A 133 1.87 -14.98 13.95
N GLU A 134 1.65 -16.01 14.79
CA GLU A 134 0.78 -17.16 14.50
C GLU A 134 -0.62 -17.02 15.12
N GLN A 135 -0.92 -15.91 15.81
CA GLN A 135 -2.23 -15.65 16.41
C GLN A 135 -2.86 -14.34 15.90
N LEU A 136 -2.56 -13.97 14.65
CA LEU A 136 -3.23 -12.88 13.95
C LEU A 136 -4.69 -13.26 13.70
N ARG A 137 -5.59 -12.30 13.86
CA ARG A 137 -7.04 -12.49 13.68
C ARG A 137 -7.63 -11.62 12.60
N THR A 138 -7.11 -10.41 12.46
CA THR A 138 -7.66 -9.45 11.51
C THR A 138 -6.56 -8.56 10.99
N ILE A 139 -6.55 -8.38 9.68
CA ILE A 139 -5.72 -7.39 9.01
C ILE A 139 -6.64 -6.56 8.11
N ASP A 140 -6.57 -5.24 8.26
CA ASP A 140 -7.16 -4.33 7.29
C ASP A 140 -6.02 -3.69 6.49
N ALA A 141 -6.06 -3.88 5.18
CA ALA A 141 -5.09 -3.34 4.26
C ALA A 141 -5.78 -2.58 3.12
N ARG A 142 -5.05 -1.65 2.52
CA ARG A 142 -5.51 -0.92 1.35
C ARG A 142 -4.51 -1.14 0.23
N ASN A 143 -5.01 -1.64 -0.89
CA ASN A 143 -4.19 -1.82 -2.07
C ASN A 143 -3.92 -0.46 -2.73
N ILE A 144 -2.69 -0.26 -3.18
CA ILE A 144 -2.26 0.92 -3.95
C ILE A 144 -2.41 0.60 -5.44
N ASP A 145 -3.59 0.89 -5.99
CA ASP A 145 -3.93 0.68 -7.40
C ASP A 145 -5.04 1.67 -7.86
N VAL A 146 -5.27 1.76 -9.18
CA VAL A 146 -6.21 2.71 -9.84
C VAL A 146 -7.57 2.67 -9.19
N VAL A 147 -8.01 1.45 -8.89
CA VAL A 147 -9.17 1.18 -8.06
C VAL A 147 -8.65 0.87 -6.67
N THR A 148 -8.74 1.85 -5.78
CA THR A 148 -8.54 1.60 -4.35
C THR A 148 -9.47 0.47 -3.92
N ARG A 149 -8.87 -0.64 -3.47
CA ARG A 149 -9.59 -1.69 -2.76
C ARG A 149 -9.16 -1.65 -1.30
N GLN A 150 -10.14 -1.55 -0.42
CA GLN A 150 -9.93 -1.80 0.99
C GLN A 150 -10.32 -3.25 1.25
N GLN A 151 -9.38 -4.02 1.77
CA GLN A 151 -9.60 -5.40 2.17
C GLN A 151 -9.54 -5.51 3.69
N LYS A 152 -10.44 -6.32 4.23
CA LYS A 152 -10.49 -6.71 5.63
C LYS A 152 -10.58 -8.22 5.66
N ILE A 153 -9.48 -8.85 6.05
CA ILE A 153 -9.41 -10.30 6.14
C ILE A 153 -9.48 -10.64 7.62
N GLN A 154 -10.43 -11.50 7.96
CA GLN A 154 -10.67 -11.96 9.33
C GLN A 154 -10.69 -13.48 9.37
N LEU A 155 -9.83 -14.04 10.21
CA LEU A 155 -9.78 -15.48 10.46
C LEU A 155 -10.68 -15.83 11.65
N SER A 156 -11.28 -17.02 11.60
CA SER A 156 -12.13 -17.55 12.68
C SER A 156 -11.31 -17.93 13.92
N VAL A 157 -10.07 -18.34 13.70
CA VAL A 157 -9.05 -18.67 14.70
C VAL A 157 -7.79 -17.83 14.45
N GLY A 158 -6.85 -17.84 15.40
CA GLY A 158 -5.55 -17.20 15.17
C GLY A 158 -4.80 -17.93 14.05
N GLY A 159 -4.20 -17.17 13.14
CA GLY A 159 -3.44 -17.70 12.01
C GLY A 159 -2.18 -16.91 11.72
N THR A 160 -1.41 -17.40 10.74
CA THR A 160 -0.14 -16.81 10.30
C THR A 160 -0.33 -15.71 9.25
N LEU A 161 0.69 -14.87 9.01
CA LEU A 161 0.63 -13.82 7.98
C LEU A 161 0.33 -14.37 6.58
N THR A 162 0.81 -15.57 6.25
CA THR A 162 0.62 -16.18 4.93
C THR A 162 -0.85 -16.47 4.63
N GLU A 163 -1.63 -16.82 5.65
CA GLU A 163 -3.08 -17.07 5.53
C GLU A 163 -3.89 -15.81 5.21
N PHE A 164 -3.32 -14.62 5.42
CA PHE A 164 -3.96 -13.37 5.05
C PHE A 164 -3.69 -13.00 3.58
N GLU A 165 -2.93 -13.79 2.83
CA GLU A 165 -2.66 -13.59 1.39
C GLU A 165 -2.23 -12.14 1.04
N LEU A 166 -1.55 -11.47 1.98
CA LEU A 166 -1.13 -10.09 1.79
C LEU A 166 0.04 -10.00 0.82
N GLU A 167 0.03 -8.95 0.00
CA GLU A 167 1.18 -8.52 -0.77
C GLU A 167 1.85 -7.35 -0.02
N PRO A 168 2.84 -7.59 0.87
CA PRO A 168 3.24 -6.61 1.89
C PRO A 168 3.82 -5.31 1.33
N ILE A 169 4.14 -5.29 0.03
CA ILE A 169 4.70 -4.13 -0.64
C ILE A 169 3.65 -3.33 -1.44
N ARG A 170 2.53 -3.94 -1.81
CA ARG A 170 1.42 -3.29 -2.52
C ARG A 170 0.26 -2.95 -1.60
N ASP A 171 0.11 -3.74 -0.54
CA ASP A 171 -0.92 -3.59 0.46
C ASP A 171 -0.40 -2.76 1.63
N TRP A 172 -0.90 -1.52 1.72
CA TRP A 172 -0.66 -0.68 2.88
C TRP A 172 -1.50 -1.22 4.07
N VAL A 173 -0.82 -1.89 5.00
CA VAL A 173 -1.44 -2.41 6.22
C VAL A 173 -1.67 -1.27 7.21
N ARG A 174 -2.93 -1.08 7.59
CA ARG A 174 -3.38 0.00 8.48
C ARG A 174 -3.83 -0.47 9.85
N TYR A 175 -4.22 -1.73 9.93
CA TYR A 175 -4.82 -2.29 11.12
C TYR A 175 -4.38 -3.72 11.29
N LEU A 176 -3.97 -4.05 12.51
CA LEU A 176 -3.72 -5.40 12.96
C LEU A 176 -4.58 -5.70 14.19
N ALA A 177 -5.01 -6.95 14.30
CA ALA A 177 -5.61 -7.49 15.52
C ALA A 177 -5.13 -8.93 15.75
N GLY A 178 -4.94 -9.28 17.01
CA GLY A 178 -4.56 -10.63 17.39
C GLY A 178 -4.43 -10.81 18.89
N ARG A 179 -3.71 -11.85 19.27
CA ARG A 179 -3.40 -12.18 20.67
C ARG A 179 -1.89 -12.20 20.90
N PRO A 180 -1.42 -11.81 22.09
CA PRO A 180 -0.03 -12.00 22.44
C PRO A 180 0.29 -13.50 22.61
N PRO A 181 1.58 -13.88 22.61
CA PRO A 181 2.00 -15.28 22.77
C PRO A 181 1.53 -15.94 24.08
N ARG A 182 1.27 -15.12 25.12
CA ARG A 182 0.75 -15.59 26.41
C ARG A 182 -0.42 -14.71 26.83
N ALA A 183 -1.53 -15.34 27.23
CA ALA A 183 -2.73 -14.64 27.67
C ALA A 183 -2.55 -13.76 28.92
N ASP A 184 -1.44 -13.95 29.66
CA ASP A 184 -1.06 -13.20 30.86
C ASP A 184 0.28 -12.48 30.67
N ASP A 185 0.53 -11.92 29.49
CA ASP A 185 1.72 -11.10 29.21
C ASP A 185 1.77 -9.80 30.04
N GLY A 186 0.70 -9.51 30.79
CA GLY A 186 0.53 -8.32 31.61
C GLY A 186 0.20 -7.05 30.83
N VAL A 187 -0.03 -7.13 29.51
CA VAL A 187 -0.41 -6.00 28.64
C VAL A 187 -1.90 -6.09 28.29
N ALA A 188 -2.31 -7.17 27.60
CA ALA A 188 -3.68 -7.36 27.15
C ALA A 188 -3.95 -8.82 26.74
N THR A 189 -5.16 -9.31 26.99
CA THR A 189 -5.60 -10.64 26.53
C THR A 189 -5.83 -10.71 25.02
N SER A 190 -6.11 -9.57 24.40
CA SER A 190 -6.17 -9.35 22.96
C SER A 190 -6.06 -7.87 22.67
N LEU A 191 -5.52 -7.56 21.51
CA LEU A 191 -5.19 -6.21 21.11
C LEU A 191 -5.46 -6.03 19.62
N SER A 192 -5.81 -4.80 19.26
CA SER A 192 -5.99 -4.39 17.88
C SER A 192 -5.74 -2.91 17.73
N GLY A 193 -5.28 -2.45 16.57
CA GLY A 193 -4.88 -1.06 16.48
C GLY A 193 -4.50 -0.58 15.09
N SER A 194 -4.69 0.72 14.93
CA SER A 194 -4.24 1.58 13.82
C SER A 194 -3.52 2.78 14.43
N ASP A 195 -4.04 4.01 14.34
CA ASP A 195 -3.51 5.16 15.09
C ASP A 195 -3.85 5.08 16.59
N SER A 196 -4.94 4.39 16.93
CA SER A 196 -5.32 4.10 18.32
C SER A 196 -5.21 2.61 18.62
N LEU A 197 -4.87 2.27 19.86
CA LEU A 197 -4.86 0.90 20.36
C LEU A 197 -6.18 0.58 21.04
N SER A 198 -6.86 -0.49 20.64
CA SER A 198 -7.93 -1.10 21.43
C SER A 198 -7.44 -2.40 22.06
N ALA A 199 -7.59 -2.52 23.37
CA ALA A 199 -7.07 -3.64 24.14
C ALA A 199 -8.10 -4.17 25.14
N ASN A 200 -8.15 -5.48 25.29
CA ASN A 200 -8.90 -6.17 26.35
C ASN A 200 -7.95 -6.49 27.50
N VAL A 201 -8.08 -5.79 28.62
CA VAL A 201 -7.08 -5.77 29.70
C VAL A 201 -7.63 -6.37 31.00
N ARG A 202 -6.72 -6.79 31.90
CA ARG A 202 -7.03 -7.30 33.25
C ARG A 202 -6.56 -6.38 34.39
N TRP A 203 -5.74 -5.38 34.07
CA TRP A 203 -5.21 -4.42 35.03
C TRP A 203 -6.25 -3.34 35.38
N THR A 204 -6.02 -2.62 36.48
CA THR A 204 -6.95 -1.63 37.01
C THR A 204 -6.52 -0.21 36.67
N VAL A 205 -7.37 0.78 36.94
CA VAL A 205 -7.01 2.20 36.76
C VAL A 205 -5.73 2.57 37.52
N ARG A 206 -5.46 2.00 38.70
CA ARG A 206 -4.23 2.30 39.46
C ARG A 206 -2.95 1.90 38.72
N ASP A 207 -3.04 0.96 37.78
CA ASP A 207 -1.93 0.47 36.97
C ASP A 207 -1.78 1.26 35.66
N ALA A 208 -2.71 2.17 35.33
CA ALA A 208 -2.83 2.77 34.00
C ALA A 208 -1.56 3.51 33.56
N ALA A 209 -0.90 4.28 34.44
CA ALA A 209 0.33 4.97 34.08
C ALA A 209 1.49 3.98 33.80
N THR A 210 1.64 2.94 34.62
CA THR A 210 2.64 1.88 34.41
C THR A 210 2.40 1.17 33.07
N GLN A 211 1.14 0.87 32.76
CA GLN A 211 0.76 0.23 31.51
C GLN A 211 0.95 1.17 30.31
N CYS A 212 0.58 2.44 30.41
CA CYS A 212 0.83 3.43 29.36
C CYS A 212 2.33 3.59 29.07
N ARG A 213 3.19 3.57 30.10
CA ARG A 213 4.66 3.54 29.91
C ARG A 213 5.10 2.29 29.13
N ARG A 214 4.59 1.11 29.49
CA ARG A 214 4.88 -0.12 28.75
C ARG A 214 4.39 -0.08 27.30
N LEU A 215 3.21 0.52 27.04
CA LEU A 215 2.72 0.73 25.68
C LEU A 215 3.61 1.70 24.90
N LEU A 216 4.14 2.74 25.53
CA LEU A 216 5.10 3.66 24.92
C LEU A 216 6.44 2.96 24.61
N GLU A 217 6.93 2.09 25.49
CA GLU A 217 8.09 1.23 25.23
C GLU A 217 7.84 0.29 24.04
N LEU A 218 6.68 -0.36 23.99
CA LEU A 218 6.27 -1.23 22.88
C LEU A 218 6.13 -0.45 21.57
N PHE A 219 5.64 0.79 21.60
CA PHE A 219 5.60 1.65 20.43
C PHE A 219 7.01 2.00 19.92
N ARG A 220 7.95 2.25 20.83
CA ARG A 220 9.35 2.58 20.51
C ARG A 220 10.18 1.36 20.06
N SER A 221 9.75 0.14 20.42
CA SER A 221 10.42 -1.10 20.03
C SER A 221 10.42 -1.33 18.52
N THR A 222 11.51 -1.93 18.01
CA THR A 222 11.66 -2.36 16.62
C THR A 222 11.48 -3.86 16.42
N ARG A 223 11.08 -4.60 17.47
CA ARG A 223 10.91 -6.07 17.42
C ARG A 223 9.97 -6.53 16.30
N TYR A 224 8.90 -5.77 16.07
CA TYR A 224 7.94 -6.08 15.00
C TYR A 224 8.57 -6.23 13.62
N ARG A 225 9.72 -5.60 13.36
CA ARG A 225 10.41 -5.69 12.06
C ARG A 225 10.84 -7.10 11.69
N GLU A 226 10.89 -8.04 12.63
CA GLU A 226 11.15 -9.45 12.31
C GLU A 226 10.07 -10.07 11.41
N TYR A 227 8.81 -9.73 11.66
CA TYR A 227 7.65 -10.33 10.96
C TYR A 227 6.80 -9.31 10.19
N PHE A 228 6.88 -8.05 10.58
CA PHE A 228 6.00 -6.96 10.15
C PHE A 228 6.77 -5.72 9.67
N GLU A 229 8.02 -5.89 9.20
CA GLU A 229 8.86 -4.80 8.66
C GLU A 229 8.15 -3.97 7.60
N PHE A 230 7.26 -4.63 6.84
CA PHE A 230 6.53 -4.02 5.74
C PHE A 230 5.61 -2.87 6.14
N ILE A 231 5.24 -2.78 7.43
CA ILE A 231 4.48 -1.64 7.97
C ILE A 231 5.24 -0.32 7.78
N ASP A 232 6.58 -0.38 7.76
CA ASP A 232 7.44 0.80 7.63
C ASP A 232 7.76 1.15 6.17
N TYR A 233 7.50 0.25 5.20
CA TYR A 233 8.03 0.41 3.83
C TYR A 233 7.52 1.67 3.13
N HIS A 234 6.23 1.96 3.27
CA HIS A 234 5.63 3.15 2.71
C HIS A 234 4.37 3.54 3.50
N ARG A 235 4.11 4.84 3.58
CA ARG A 235 2.94 5.43 4.23
C ARG A 235 2.31 6.45 3.29
N PRO A 236 1.04 6.32 2.90
CA PRO A 236 0.36 7.37 2.17
C PRO A 236 0.26 8.63 3.05
N LEU A 237 0.50 9.78 2.44
CA LEU A 237 0.23 11.05 3.07
C LEU A 237 -1.29 11.29 3.10
N ASP A 238 -1.77 11.83 4.21
CA ASP A 238 -3.17 12.25 4.32
C ASP A 238 -3.45 13.38 3.33
N ARG A 239 -4.67 13.43 2.79
CA ARG A 239 -5.04 14.41 1.76
C ARG A 239 -4.90 15.88 2.21
N SER A 240 -4.94 16.11 3.52
CA SER A 240 -4.80 17.43 4.15
C SER A 240 -3.39 17.67 4.69
N ASP A 241 -2.44 16.76 4.44
CA ASP A 241 -1.05 16.96 4.85
C ASP A 241 -0.46 18.15 4.06
N PRO A 242 -0.01 19.22 4.73
CA PRO A 242 0.50 20.42 4.06
C PRO A 242 1.71 20.12 3.16
N LEU A 243 2.43 19.03 3.44
CA LEU A 243 3.55 18.59 2.63
C LEU A 243 3.15 18.26 1.19
N ILE A 244 1.89 17.87 0.94
CA ILE A 244 1.39 17.60 -0.40
C ILE A 244 1.50 18.84 -1.28
N GLU A 245 1.16 20.02 -0.77
CA GLU A 245 1.22 21.26 -1.55
C GLU A 245 2.66 21.64 -1.92
N GLU A 246 3.60 21.40 -1.00
CA GLU A 246 5.03 21.60 -1.24
C GLU A 246 5.55 20.63 -2.32
N LEU A 247 5.22 19.34 -2.21
CA LEU A 247 5.61 18.32 -3.19
C LEU A 247 5.00 18.57 -4.58
N GLU A 248 3.75 19.03 -4.63
CA GLU A 248 3.07 19.37 -5.89
C GLU A 248 3.64 20.62 -6.54
N SER A 249 4.06 21.60 -5.75
CA SER A 249 4.73 22.80 -6.24
C SER A 249 6.09 22.47 -6.84
N GLU A 250 6.90 21.66 -6.15
CA GLU A 250 8.19 21.19 -6.68
C GLU A 250 8.00 20.35 -7.96
N LEU A 251 7.03 19.43 -7.98
CA LEU A 251 6.73 18.65 -9.19
C LEU A 251 6.29 19.55 -10.35
N THR A 252 5.45 20.55 -10.08
CA THR A 252 4.97 21.51 -11.08
C THR A 252 6.13 22.31 -11.65
N GLU A 253 7.05 22.80 -10.80
CA GLU A 253 8.25 23.51 -11.24
C GLU A 253 9.13 22.65 -12.16
N ARG A 254 9.38 21.39 -11.78
CA ARG A 254 10.13 20.44 -12.62
C ARG A 254 9.47 20.24 -13.99
N LEU A 255 8.14 20.09 -14.03
CA LEU A 255 7.40 19.92 -15.28
C LEU A 255 7.46 21.18 -16.18
N ILE A 256 7.31 22.37 -15.60
CA ILE A 256 7.39 23.64 -16.33
C ILE A 256 8.80 23.84 -16.91
N ASN A 257 9.83 23.47 -16.14
CA ASN A 257 11.23 23.51 -16.57
C ASN A 257 11.62 22.34 -17.49
N GLN A 258 10.66 21.49 -17.88
CA GLN A 258 10.86 20.32 -18.74
C GLN A 258 11.92 19.34 -18.20
N SER A 259 12.05 19.24 -16.88
CA SER A 259 12.90 18.25 -16.23
C SER A 259 12.19 16.90 -16.15
N ALA A 260 12.85 15.86 -16.67
CA ALA A 260 12.40 14.47 -16.57
C ALA A 260 13.00 13.73 -15.36
N GLU A 261 13.72 14.44 -14.48
CA GLU A 261 14.42 13.81 -13.35
C GLU A 261 13.43 13.16 -12.39
N ARG A 262 13.49 11.83 -12.30
CA ARG A 262 12.63 11.00 -11.42
C ARG A 262 11.14 11.29 -11.62
N ILE A 263 10.74 11.61 -12.84
CA ILE A 263 9.35 11.80 -13.25
C ILE A 263 9.08 10.89 -14.45
N ASN A 264 7.88 10.35 -14.53
CA ASN A 264 7.39 9.68 -15.71
C ASN A 264 5.87 9.85 -15.83
N ILE A 265 5.34 9.65 -17.03
CA ILE A 265 3.89 9.63 -17.30
C ILE A 265 3.47 8.20 -17.64
N ALA A 266 2.37 7.77 -17.05
CA ALA A 266 1.96 6.40 -16.96
C ALA A 266 0.44 6.28 -17.16
N PRO A 267 -0.05 5.37 -18.01
CA PRO A 267 -1.47 5.04 -18.04
C PRO A 267 -1.91 4.56 -16.66
N MET A 268 -3.06 5.05 -16.19
CA MET A 268 -3.62 4.60 -14.93
C MET A 268 -3.95 3.11 -15.03
N GLU A 269 -4.76 2.74 -16.01
CA GLU A 269 -5.23 1.37 -16.22
C GLU A 269 -4.50 0.68 -17.37
N VAL A 270 -4.55 -0.66 -17.37
CA VAL A 270 -4.09 -1.45 -18.51
C VAL A 270 -5.11 -1.27 -19.63
N VAL A 271 -4.74 -0.51 -20.65
CA VAL A 271 -5.47 -0.40 -21.91
C VAL A 271 -4.73 -1.26 -22.92
N ASP A 272 -5.48 -1.93 -23.79
CA ASP A 272 -4.88 -2.61 -24.93
C ASP A 272 -4.27 -1.57 -25.86
N ASP A 273 -2.93 -1.53 -25.93
CA ASP A 273 -2.18 -0.55 -26.73
C ASP A 273 -2.61 -0.62 -28.21
N ASP A 274 -3.00 -1.79 -28.72
CA ASP A 274 -3.47 -1.96 -30.10
C ASP A 274 -4.83 -1.27 -30.36
N ARG A 275 -5.58 -0.93 -29.30
CA ARG A 275 -6.86 -0.23 -29.40
C ARG A 275 -6.72 1.30 -29.31
N ILE A 276 -5.55 1.80 -28.93
CA ILE A 276 -5.31 3.24 -28.79
C ILE A 276 -4.77 3.78 -30.11
N ASP A 277 -5.48 4.77 -30.68
CA ASP A 277 -5.01 5.53 -31.84
C ASP A 277 -4.28 6.81 -31.38
N LEU A 278 -4.91 7.60 -30.48
CA LEU A 278 -4.36 8.86 -30.00
C LEU A 278 -4.58 9.10 -28.51
N TRP A 279 -3.58 9.70 -27.87
CA TRP A 279 -3.61 10.27 -26.53
C TRP A 279 -3.97 11.76 -26.59
N HIS A 280 -4.99 12.16 -25.84
CA HIS A 280 -5.49 13.52 -25.82
C HIS A 280 -5.20 14.21 -24.48
N PHE A 281 -4.49 15.33 -24.55
CA PHE A 281 -4.25 16.25 -23.46
C PHE A 281 -5.18 17.44 -23.60
N THR A 282 -5.88 17.81 -22.53
CA THR A 282 -6.80 18.95 -22.51
C THR A 282 -6.57 19.81 -21.28
N GLY A 283 -6.50 21.12 -21.42
CA GLY A 283 -6.25 22.06 -20.31
C GLY A 283 -6.68 23.47 -20.69
N GLY A 284 -7.46 24.13 -19.84
CA GLY A 284 -8.06 25.43 -20.15
C GLY A 284 -8.91 25.38 -21.44
N ARG A 285 -8.53 26.18 -22.45
CA ARG A 285 -9.17 26.20 -23.78
C ARG A 285 -8.43 25.37 -24.83
N HIS A 286 -7.39 24.64 -24.44
CA HIS A 286 -6.48 23.97 -25.35
C HIS A 286 -6.67 22.45 -25.29
N GLY A 287 -6.49 21.81 -26.43
CA GLY A 287 -6.54 20.35 -26.56
C GLY A 287 -5.63 19.91 -27.69
N LEU A 288 -4.70 19.01 -27.42
CA LEU A 288 -3.79 18.44 -28.40
C LEU A 288 -3.81 16.91 -28.31
N SER A 289 -3.51 16.27 -29.44
CA SER A 289 -3.50 14.82 -29.59
C SER A 289 -2.10 14.37 -30.00
N TYR A 290 -1.67 13.25 -29.46
CA TYR A 290 -0.36 12.65 -29.74
C TYR A 290 -0.53 11.15 -29.96
N ASP A 291 0.36 10.57 -30.75
CA ASP A 291 0.46 9.12 -30.97
C ASP A 291 0.93 8.37 -29.72
N GLU A 292 1.74 9.02 -28.88
CA GLU A 292 2.27 8.42 -27.66
C GLU A 292 1.97 9.21 -26.37
N LEU A 293 1.83 8.47 -25.28
CA LEU A 293 1.84 9.01 -23.93
C LEU A 293 3.29 9.03 -23.41
N SER A 294 3.94 10.19 -23.48
CA SER A 294 5.32 10.35 -23.04
C SER A 294 5.54 11.71 -22.36
N LEU A 295 6.65 11.85 -21.63
CA LEU A 295 7.01 13.15 -21.07
C LEU A 295 7.29 14.17 -22.17
N ALA A 296 7.81 13.73 -23.32
CA ALA A 296 8.03 14.61 -24.45
C ALA A 296 6.72 15.20 -24.97
N THR A 297 5.66 14.39 -25.10
CA THR A 297 4.34 14.88 -25.53
C THR A 297 3.67 15.76 -24.47
N LEU A 298 3.86 15.46 -23.18
CA LEU A 298 3.46 16.34 -22.08
C LEU A 298 4.18 17.70 -22.13
N PHE A 299 5.50 17.73 -22.31
CA PHE A 299 6.27 18.99 -22.39
C PHE A 299 5.89 19.82 -23.61
N ALA A 300 5.64 19.16 -24.74
CA ALA A 300 5.09 19.83 -25.92
C ALA A 300 3.72 20.46 -25.63
N PHE A 301 2.84 19.74 -24.91
CA PHE A 301 1.53 20.25 -24.52
C PHE A 301 1.62 21.45 -23.56
N LEU A 302 2.49 21.38 -22.56
CA LEU A 302 2.74 22.47 -21.60
C LEU A 302 3.30 23.71 -22.31
N THR A 303 4.23 23.52 -23.25
CA THR A 303 4.79 24.61 -24.06
C THR A 303 3.72 25.29 -24.91
N ALA A 304 2.80 24.51 -25.48
CA ALA A 304 1.69 25.03 -26.28
C ALA A 304 0.55 25.65 -25.45
N THR A 305 0.53 25.44 -24.13
CA THR A 305 -0.53 25.88 -23.21
C THR A 305 0.04 26.68 -22.03
N PRO A 306 0.63 27.86 -22.30
CA PRO A 306 1.19 28.70 -21.24
C PRO A 306 0.09 29.24 -20.31
N GLY A 307 0.43 29.49 -19.04
CA GLY A 307 -0.45 30.13 -18.06
C GLY A 307 -1.37 29.21 -17.27
N LEU A 308 -1.15 27.89 -17.30
CA LEU A 308 -1.76 26.96 -16.36
C LEU A 308 -1.04 27.03 -15.01
N GLU A 309 -1.67 27.64 -14.01
CA GLU A 309 -1.12 27.76 -12.65
C GLU A 309 -1.04 26.41 -11.92
N HIS A 310 -1.96 25.49 -12.22
CA HIS A 310 -2.08 24.20 -11.54
C HIS A 310 -2.21 23.06 -12.55
N PRO A 311 -1.15 22.77 -13.34
CA PRO A 311 -1.23 21.82 -14.46
C PRO A 311 -1.61 20.41 -14.02
N LEU A 312 -1.20 19.99 -12.82
CA LEU A 312 -1.52 18.67 -12.27
C LEU A 312 -3.04 18.42 -12.16
N GLN A 313 -3.82 19.44 -11.83
CA GLN A 313 -5.28 19.37 -11.66
C GLN A 313 -6.04 19.87 -12.90
N GLN A 314 -5.47 20.82 -13.65
CA GLN A 314 -6.14 21.46 -14.78
C GLN A 314 -6.00 20.65 -16.07
N ILE A 315 -4.90 19.92 -16.26
CA ILE A 315 -4.67 19.08 -17.43
C ILE A 315 -5.37 17.75 -17.24
N HIS A 316 -6.12 17.31 -18.26
CA HIS A 316 -6.78 16.02 -18.30
C HIS A 316 -6.28 15.20 -19.48
N VAL A 317 -6.03 13.92 -19.23
CA VAL A 317 -5.50 12.96 -20.20
C VAL A 317 -6.51 11.82 -20.39
N HIS A 318 -6.68 11.37 -21.64
CA HIS A 318 -7.44 10.18 -22.03
C HIS A 318 -7.00 9.67 -23.40
N ALA A 319 -7.29 8.42 -23.71
CA ALA A 319 -7.01 7.78 -24.99
C ALA A 319 -8.30 7.60 -25.81
N LYS A 320 -8.16 7.64 -27.13
CA LYS A 320 -9.22 7.32 -28.09
C LYS A 320 -8.75 6.28 -29.11
N ASP A 321 -9.68 5.51 -29.65
CA ASP A 321 -9.45 4.64 -30.80
C ASP A 321 -9.56 5.40 -32.14
N ALA A 322 -9.35 4.67 -33.25
CA ALA A 322 -9.36 5.23 -34.61
C ALA A 322 -10.75 5.77 -35.03
N ASP A 323 -11.83 5.30 -34.39
CA ASP A 323 -13.19 5.81 -34.60
C ASP A 323 -13.48 7.05 -33.73
N GLY A 324 -12.52 7.48 -32.90
CA GLY A 324 -12.64 8.61 -32.00
C GLY A 324 -13.45 8.31 -30.73
N ALA A 325 -13.73 7.04 -30.43
CA ALA A 325 -14.37 6.65 -29.18
C ALA A 325 -13.35 6.65 -28.05
N VAL A 326 -13.78 7.07 -26.86
CA VAL A 326 -12.92 7.12 -25.67
C VAL A 326 -12.71 5.71 -25.14
N VAL A 327 -11.45 5.25 -25.13
CA VAL A 327 -11.07 3.89 -24.71
C VAL A 327 -10.38 3.84 -23.36
N SER A 328 -10.08 4.99 -22.76
CA SER A 328 -9.56 5.07 -21.38
C SER A 328 -10.27 6.13 -20.54
N ARG A 329 -10.19 5.98 -19.22
CA ARG A 329 -10.77 6.96 -18.30
C ARG A 329 -10.07 8.32 -18.44
N ARG A 330 -10.88 9.36 -18.69
CA ARG A 330 -10.44 10.75 -18.56
C ARG A 330 -10.15 11.09 -17.10
N ALA A 331 -8.92 11.49 -16.83
CA ALA A 331 -8.48 11.87 -15.49
C ALA A 331 -7.44 12.99 -15.54
N THR A 332 -7.18 13.59 -14.37
CA THR A 332 -6.21 14.67 -14.23
C THR A 332 -4.79 14.17 -14.46
N LEU A 333 -3.90 15.05 -14.91
CA LEU A 333 -2.47 14.75 -15.12
C LEU A 333 -1.83 14.17 -13.86
N ARG A 334 -2.21 14.66 -12.67
CA ARG A 334 -1.77 14.13 -11.37
C ARG A 334 -1.92 12.60 -11.26
N GLN A 335 -2.97 12.01 -11.84
CA GLN A 335 -3.20 10.56 -11.74
C GLN A 335 -2.34 9.75 -12.72
N TYR A 336 -1.91 10.37 -13.81
CA TYR A 336 -1.03 9.77 -14.81
C TYR A 336 0.46 9.93 -14.46
N LEU A 337 0.83 10.78 -13.50
CA LEU A 337 2.24 10.97 -13.16
C LEU A 337 2.71 9.95 -12.12
N VAL A 338 3.93 9.47 -12.34
CA VAL A 338 4.76 8.80 -11.34
C VAL A 338 5.95 9.69 -11.08
N ALA A 339 6.22 10.02 -9.82
CA ALA A 339 7.35 10.88 -9.46
C ALA A 339 8.02 10.42 -8.17
N GLU A 340 9.32 10.65 -8.05
CA GLU A 340 10.06 10.49 -6.80
C GLU A 340 10.74 11.81 -6.46
N ILE A 341 10.46 12.33 -5.26
CA ILE A 341 11.04 13.56 -4.75
C ILE A 341 11.74 13.23 -3.44
N GLN A 342 13.04 13.49 -3.38
CA GLN A 342 13.81 13.37 -2.14
C GLN A 342 13.84 14.72 -1.43
N ARG A 343 13.41 14.75 -0.16
CA ARG A 343 13.54 15.93 0.71
C ARG A 343 14.15 15.52 2.03
N GLY A 344 15.33 16.05 2.33
CA GLY A 344 16.12 15.65 3.50
C GLY A 344 16.48 14.16 3.46
N ASP A 345 16.14 13.44 4.52
CA ASP A 345 16.35 12.01 4.70
C ASP A 345 15.14 11.15 4.29
N LYS A 346 14.14 11.75 3.64
CA LYS A 346 12.90 11.09 3.22
C LYS A 346 12.73 11.11 1.71
N THR A 347 12.12 10.06 1.19
CA THR A 347 11.71 9.96 -0.21
C THR A 347 10.20 9.96 -0.30
N TYR A 348 9.65 10.75 -1.20
CA TYR A 348 8.24 10.87 -1.47
C TYR A 348 7.93 10.38 -2.87
N VAL A 349 6.96 9.48 -2.99
CA VAL A 349 6.59 8.87 -4.27
C VAL A 349 5.15 9.27 -4.62
N LEU A 350 4.96 9.84 -5.80
CA LEU A 350 3.65 10.02 -6.41
C LEU A 350 3.34 8.79 -7.26
N SER A 351 2.19 8.17 -7.02
CA SER A 351 1.65 7.12 -7.88
C SER A 351 0.14 7.16 -7.84
N LEU A 352 -0.51 7.09 -9.01
CA LEU A 352 -1.97 7.05 -9.14
C LEU A 352 -2.67 8.20 -8.40
N GLY A 353 -2.04 9.38 -8.39
CA GLY A 353 -2.54 10.58 -7.73
C GLY A 353 -2.35 10.63 -6.21
N HIS A 354 -1.71 9.63 -5.60
CA HIS A 354 -1.45 9.57 -4.17
C HIS A 354 0.05 9.77 -3.88
N TRP A 355 0.34 10.58 -2.85
CA TRP A 355 1.70 10.74 -2.33
C TRP A 355 1.95 9.73 -1.22
N PHE A 356 3.13 9.13 -1.23
CA PHE A 356 3.60 8.18 -0.24
C PHE A 356 4.94 8.66 0.30
N GLU A 357 5.10 8.67 1.61
CA GLU A 357 6.41 8.69 2.25
C GLU A 357 6.97 7.26 2.22
N VAL A 358 8.21 7.11 1.78
CA VAL A 358 8.90 5.83 1.66
C VAL A 358 10.12 5.81 2.56
N ASP A 359 10.29 4.73 3.32
CA ASP A 359 11.42 4.57 4.21
C ASP A 359 12.73 4.40 3.44
N THR A 360 13.73 5.21 3.78
CA THR A 360 15.03 5.23 3.07
C THR A 360 15.87 3.99 3.36
N THR A 361 15.71 3.36 4.53
CA THR A 361 16.36 2.09 4.84
C THR A 361 15.80 0.99 3.94
N TYR A 362 14.49 1.00 3.70
CA TYR A 362 13.81 0.09 2.79
C TYR A 362 14.25 0.31 1.34
N ILE A 363 14.38 1.55 0.87
CA ILE A 363 14.95 1.84 -0.46
C ILE A 363 16.36 1.24 -0.59
N GLY A 364 17.22 1.42 0.43
CA GLY A 364 18.56 0.84 0.43
C GLY A 364 18.56 -0.70 0.42
N LYS A 365 17.61 -1.34 1.13
CA LYS A 365 17.40 -2.79 1.07
C LYS A 365 16.94 -3.24 -0.31
N LEU A 366 16.02 -2.50 -0.93
CA LEU A 366 15.50 -2.74 -2.26
C LEU A 366 16.62 -2.70 -3.31
N HIS A 367 17.50 -1.70 -3.24
CA HIS A 367 18.67 -1.61 -4.12
C HIS A 367 19.63 -2.80 -3.96
N ARG A 368 19.93 -3.21 -2.72
CA ARG A 368 20.78 -4.39 -2.47
C ARG A 368 20.16 -5.67 -3.05
N GLN A 369 18.86 -5.88 -2.83
CA GLN A 369 18.17 -7.06 -3.36
C GLN A 369 18.06 -7.06 -4.88
N LEU A 370 17.92 -5.88 -5.49
CA LEU A 370 17.94 -5.76 -6.95
C LEU A 370 19.34 -6.00 -7.52
N ALA A 371 20.39 -5.58 -6.83
CA ALA A 371 21.77 -5.86 -7.23
C ALA A 371 22.14 -7.35 -7.17
N GLU A 372 21.35 -8.18 -6.47
CA GLU A 372 21.48 -9.65 -6.49
C GLU A 372 20.81 -10.29 -7.71
N LEU A 373 20.05 -9.54 -8.52
CA LEU A 373 19.57 -10.04 -9.81
C LEU A 373 20.72 -9.99 -10.80
N ALA A 374 20.88 -11.04 -11.59
CA ALA A 374 21.85 -11.03 -12.68
C ALA A 374 21.45 -9.97 -13.71
N ASP A 375 22.39 -9.07 -14.04
CA ASP A 375 22.22 -8.13 -15.15
C ASP A 375 22.90 -8.72 -16.38
N VAL A 376 22.09 -9.17 -17.34
CA VAL A 376 22.54 -9.84 -18.56
C VAL A 376 22.48 -8.89 -19.77
N THR A 377 22.45 -7.58 -19.54
CA THR A 377 22.41 -6.55 -20.59
C THR A 377 23.52 -6.76 -21.63
N ASP A 378 24.76 -6.88 -21.17
CA ASP A 378 25.93 -7.02 -22.05
C ASP A 378 25.99 -8.40 -22.71
N GLU A 379 25.57 -9.45 -21.99
CA GLU A 379 25.53 -10.82 -22.52
C GLU A 379 24.53 -10.99 -23.65
N LEU A 380 23.31 -10.44 -23.47
CA LEU A 380 22.27 -10.51 -24.50
C LEU A 380 22.58 -9.56 -25.65
N ALA A 381 23.23 -8.42 -25.37
CA ALA A 381 23.55 -7.37 -26.32
C ALA A 381 22.34 -7.07 -27.24
N LEU A 382 21.19 -6.79 -26.62
CA LEU A 382 19.94 -6.55 -27.33
C LEU A 382 20.09 -5.29 -28.19
N PRO A 383 19.67 -5.32 -29.47
CA PRO A 383 19.69 -4.13 -30.33
C PRO A 383 18.90 -2.98 -29.69
N ALA A 384 19.31 -1.74 -29.98
CA ALA A 384 18.54 -0.56 -29.56
C ALA A 384 17.11 -0.63 -30.11
N TRP A 385 16.16 -0.15 -29.32
CA TRP A 385 14.74 -0.11 -29.65
C TRP A 385 14.42 1.23 -30.31
N GLY A 386 14.02 1.21 -31.57
CA GLY A 386 13.81 2.44 -32.34
C GLY A 386 12.65 3.28 -31.78
N PRO A 387 12.69 4.62 -31.89
CA PRO A 387 11.71 5.51 -31.25
C PRO A 387 10.26 5.20 -31.63
N LYS A 388 10.01 4.91 -32.92
CA LYS A 388 8.68 4.59 -33.48
C LYS A 388 8.41 3.09 -33.67
N GLU A 389 9.32 2.25 -33.21
CA GLU A 389 9.20 0.80 -33.38
C GLU A 389 8.30 0.21 -32.31
N VAL A 390 7.17 -0.36 -32.70
CA VAL A 390 6.27 -1.05 -31.77
C VAL A 390 6.91 -2.34 -31.25
N GLU A 391 6.47 -2.80 -30.06
CA GLU A 391 7.02 -3.98 -29.37
C GLU A 391 7.08 -5.24 -30.23
N LYS A 392 6.01 -5.49 -30.99
CA LYS A 392 5.94 -6.60 -31.94
C LYS A 392 7.07 -6.54 -32.98
N ASP A 393 7.29 -5.37 -33.58
CA ASP A 393 8.28 -5.21 -34.65
C ASP A 393 9.70 -5.35 -34.10
N TYR A 394 9.92 -4.82 -32.88
CA TYR A 394 11.17 -5.02 -32.14
C TYR A 394 11.44 -6.51 -31.90
N ASN A 395 10.47 -7.24 -31.33
CA ASN A 395 10.61 -8.65 -31.02
C ASN A 395 10.90 -9.49 -32.29
N VAL A 396 10.18 -9.25 -33.38
CA VAL A 396 10.42 -9.92 -34.68
C VAL A 396 11.83 -9.64 -35.20
N ARG A 397 12.26 -8.37 -35.16
CA ARG A 397 13.60 -7.98 -35.63
C ARG A 397 14.71 -8.60 -34.80
N VAL A 398 14.57 -8.60 -33.47
CA VAL A 398 15.56 -9.20 -32.57
C VAL A 398 15.63 -10.71 -32.77
N ALA A 399 14.48 -11.40 -32.86
CA ALA A 399 14.43 -12.83 -33.12
C ALA A 399 15.16 -13.20 -34.41
N ALA A 400 14.89 -12.48 -35.50
CA ALA A 400 15.56 -12.70 -36.78
C ALA A 400 17.06 -12.41 -36.74
N ALA A 401 17.47 -11.32 -36.09
CA ALA A 401 18.88 -10.93 -36.01
C ALA A 401 19.73 -11.87 -35.12
N LYS A 402 19.13 -12.43 -34.07
CA LYS A 402 19.81 -13.30 -33.11
C LYS A 402 19.61 -14.80 -33.37
N GLY A 403 18.69 -15.17 -34.27
CA GLY A 403 18.31 -16.57 -34.51
C GLY A 403 17.60 -17.18 -33.30
N TRP A 404 16.79 -16.39 -32.59
CA TRP A 404 16.03 -16.84 -31.41
C TRP A 404 14.59 -17.17 -31.78
N ALA A 405 13.92 -17.99 -30.96
CA ALA A 405 12.51 -18.25 -31.15
C ALA A 405 11.67 -17.04 -30.71
N SER A 406 10.67 -16.68 -31.53
CA SER A 406 9.76 -15.58 -31.27
C SER A 406 8.42 -16.14 -30.78
N LEU A 407 8.08 -15.85 -29.53
CA LEU A 407 6.85 -16.30 -28.87
C LEU A 407 5.88 -15.14 -28.58
N ASP A 408 6.26 -13.91 -28.94
CA ASP A 408 5.43 -12.71 -28.92
C ASP A 408 4.03 -12.97 -29.51
N ARG A 409 2.98 -12.59 -28.74
CA ARG A 409 1.55 -12.74 -29.11
C ARG A 409 1.08 -14.17 -29.38
N LYS A 410 1.87 -15.18 -29.00
CA LYS A 410 1.49 -16.59 -29.13
C LYS A 410 1.05 -17.16 -27.78
N ALA A 411 0.01 -16.54 -27.23
CA ALA A 411 -0.58 -16.95 -25.96
C ALA A 411 -1.17 -18.37 -26.07
N ILE A 412 -0.83 -19.22 -25.11
CA ILE A 412 -1.43 -20.54 -24.92
C ILE A 412 -2.81 -20.36 -24.30
N ASP A 413 -3.83 -20.94 -24.95
CA ASP A 413 -5.19 -20.97 -24.43
C ASP A 413 -5.39 -22.24 -23.58
N LEU A 414 -5.65 -22.07 -22.28
CA LEU A 414 -5.96 -23.15 -21.34
C LEU A 414 -7.48 -23.36 -21.15
N GLY A 415 -8.32 -22.69 -21.95
CA GLY A 415 -9.75 -22.59 -21.70
C GLY A 415 -10.09 -21.68 -20.52
N ARG A 416 -11.39 -21.41 -20.31
CA ARG A 416 -11.89 -20.53 -19.22
C ARG A 416 -11.35 -19.09 -19.21
N TYR A 417 -11.11 -18.50 -20.39
CA TYR A 417 -10.60 -17.13 -20.55
C TYR A 417 -9.16 -16.91 -20.05
N GLN A 418 -8.38 -17.98 -19.86
CA GLN A 418 -6.97 -17.88 -19.45
C GLN A 418 -6.06 -18.07 -20.68
N ARG A 419 -5.69 -16.95 -21.31
CA ARG A 419 -4.65 -16.91 -22.36
C ARG A 419 -3.37 -16.41 -21.73
N VAL A 420 -2.31 -17.20 -21.77
CA VAL A 420 -1.03 -16.84 -21.14
C VAL A 420 0.11 -16.98 -22.14
N GLU A 421 0.90 -15.93 -22.25
CA GLU A 421 2.15 -15.91 -23.02
C GLU A 421 3.29 -16.38 -22.13
N VAL A 422 4.16 -17.24 -22.68
CA VAL A 422 5.30 -17.78 -21.95
C VAL A 422 6.39 -16.72 -21.77
N CYS A 423 6.75 -16.08 -22.87
CA CYS A 423 7.70 -14.99 -23.00
C CYS A 423 7.62 -14.44 -24.43
N ASP A 424 8.38 -13.40 -24.76
CA ASP A 424 8.40 -12.81 -26.11
C ASP A 424 9.48 -13.43 -26.99
N LEU A 425 10.64 -13.73 -26.40
CA LEU A 425 11.79 -14.33 -27.06
C LEU A 425 12.36 -15.47 -26.22
N LEU A 426 12.75 -16.58 -26.86
CA LEU A 426 13.45 -17.70 -26.23
C LEU A 426 14.80 -17.92 -26.87
N THR A 427 15.85 -17.89 -26.04
CA THR A 427 17.23 -18.14 -26.49
C THR A 427 17.57 -19.63 -26.49
N PRO A 428 18.58 -20.07 -27.27
CA PRO A 428 19.06 -21.45 -27.25
C PRO A 428 19.60 -21.92 -25.88
N ASP A 429 20.08 -21.00 -25.05
CA ASP A 429 20.55 -21.26 -23.68
C ASP A 429 19.45 -21.10 -22.62
N HIS A 430 18.19 -21.31 -23.01
CA HIS A 430 17.04 -21.43 -22.12
C HIS A 430 16.70 -20.13 -21.34
N ARG A 431 16.94 -18.95 -21.94
CA ARG A 431 16.48 -17.67 -21.39
C ARG A 431 15.13 -17.30 -21.98
N LEU A 432 14.12 -17.20 -21.12
CA LEU A 432 12.77 -16.77 -21.45
C LEU A 432 12.69 -15.25 -21.25
N ILE A 433 12.77 -14.51 -22.35
CA ILE A 433 12.88 -13.04 -22.32
C ILE A 433 11.50 -12.43 -22.51
N CYS A 434 11.04 -11.67 -21.51
CA CYS A 434 9.87 -10.80 -21.60
C CYS A 434 10.34 -9.37 -21.82
N VAL A 435 9.80 -8.69 -22.81
CA VAL A 435 10.27 -7.41 -23.36
C VAL A 435 9.19 -6.34 -23.14
N LYS A 436 9.55 -5.21 -22.55
CA LYS A 436 8.65 -4.03 -22.46
C LYS A 436 9.43 -2.73 -22.49
N ARG A 437 8.81 -1.65 -22.98
CA ARG A 437 9.31 -0.29 -22.73
C ARG A 437 9.01 0.11 -21.28
N ALA A 438 9.95 0.82 -20.65
CA ALA A 438 9.75 1.53 -19.39
C ALA A 438 8.90 2.78 -19.60
N SER A 439 7.65 2.58 -20.01
CA SER A 439 6.68 3.66 -20.15
C SER A 439 5.92 3.91 -18.85
N SER A 440 5.73 2.91 -17.97
CA SER A 440 5.06 3.12 -16.68
C SER A 440 5.28 2.03 -15.61
N SER A 441 4.94 2.33 -14.36
CA SER A 441 4.85 1.31 -13.30
C SER A 441 3.76 0.26 -13.56
N SER A 442 2.65 0.65 -14.20
CA SER A 442 1.54 -0.23 -14.57
C SER A 442 1.89 -1.20 -15.71
N THR A 443 2.57 -0.74 -16.77
CA THR A 443 3.03 -1.60 -17.86
C THR A 443 4.13 -2.56 -17.41
N LEU A 444 5.05 -2.09 -16.57
CA LEU A 444 6.06 -2.97 -15.98
C LEU A 444 5.45 -4.01 -15.02
N SER A 445 4.38 -3.67 -14.31
CA SER A 445 3.66 -4.64 -13.47
C SER A 445 3.08 -5.80 -14.29
N HIS A 446 2.55 -5.51 -15.48
CA HIS A 446 2.08 -6.55 -16.40
C HIS A 446 3.23 -7.42 -16.91
N LEU A 447 4.34 -6.81 -17.32
CA LEU A 447 5.56 -7.52 -17.73
C LEU A 447 6.01 -8.51 -16.65
N PHE A 448 6.10 -8.05 -15.39
CA PHE A 448 6.55 -8.90 -14.29
C PHE A 448 5.57 -10.04 -14.01
N SER A 449 4.28 -9.74 -14.04
CA SER A 449 3.21 -10.73 -13.90
C SER A 449 3.29 -11.81 -14.99
N GLN A 450 3.40 -11.43 -16.26
CA GLN A 450 3.54 -12.34 -17.41
C GLN A 450 4.63 -13.38 -17.14
N GLY A 451 5.85 -12.95 -16.77
CA GLY A 451 6.94 -13.87 -16.47
C GLY A 451 6.65 -14.80 -15.28
N SER A 452 6.08 -14.29 -14.18
CA SER A 452 5.82 -15.11 -12.99
C SER A 452 4.67 -16.10 -13.17
N VAL A 453 3.61 -15.69 -13.87
CA VAL A 453 2.45 -16.55 -14.17
C VAL A 453 2.86 -17.64 -15.17
N ALA A 454 3.68 -17.29 -16.17
CA ALA A 454 4.26 -18.28 -17.07
C ALA A 454 5.14 -19.29 -16.31
N ALA A 455 5.99 -18.83 -15.40
CA ALA A 455 6.84 -19.71 -14.58
C ALA A 455 6.01 -20.68 -13.73
N ASP A 456 4.94 -20.19 -13.09
CA ASP A 456 4.02 -20.97 -12.28
C ASP A 456 3.30 -22.04 -13.10
N LEU A 457 2.76 -21.67 -14.25
CA LEU A 457 2.09 -22.61 -15.15
C LEU A 457 3.05 -23.63 -15.77
N LEU A 458 4.26 -23.24 -16.16
CA LEU A 458 5.29 -24.19 -16.62
C LEU A 458 5.68 -25.17 -15.51
N ALA A 459 5.71 -24.70 -14.26
CA ALA A 459 6.03 -25.54 -13.13
C ALA A 459 4.92 -26.57 -12.85
N ASP A 460 3.67 -26.13 -12.75
CA ASP A 460 2.63 -26.91 -12.09
C ASP A 460 1.44 -27.29 -12.98
N SER A 461 1.41 -26.86 -14.25
CA SER A 461 0.37 -27.24 -15.24
C SER A 461 0.91 -28.12 -16.37
N PRO A 462 0.66 -29.46 -16.32
CA PRO A 462 1.06 -30.37 -17.40
C PRO A 462 0.45 -30.02 -18.77
N GLU A 463 -0.78 -29.48 -18.78
CA GLU A 463 -1.44 -29.05 -20.01
C GLU A 463 -0.72 -27.86 -20.64
N PHE A 464 -0.38 -26.85 -19.82
CA PHE A 464 0.37 -25.68 -20.30
C PHE A 464 1.73 -26.10 -20.82
N PHE A 465 2.47 -26.92 -20.07
CA PHE A 465 3.77 -27.44 -20.47
C PHE A 465 3.72 -28.13 -21.84
N THR A 466 2.76 -29.04 -22.04
CA THR A 466 2.60 -29.80 -23.30
C THR A 466 2.34 -28.86 -24.49
N LYS A 467 1.46 -27.87 -24.31
CA LYS A 467 1.16 -26.89 -25.38
C LYS A 467 2.36 -26.00 -25.72
N VAL A 468 3.17 -25.63 -24.71
CA VAL A 468 4.42 -24.89 -24.94
C VAL A 468 5.43 -25.75 -25.69
N GLU A 469 5.58 -27.02 -25.32
CA GLU A 469 6.46 -27.97 -26.00
C GLU A 469 6.08 -28.13 -27.48
N GLU A 470 4.79 -28.31 -27.78
CA GLU A 470 4.28 -28.38 -29.16
C GLU A 470 4.61 -27.11 -29.96
N GLN A 471 4.42 -25.94 -29.35
CA GLN A 471 4.72 -24.65 -29.98
C GLN A 471 6.22 -24.46 -30.25
N LEU A 472 7.08 -24.85 -29.32
CA LEU A 472 8.54 -24.78 -29.49
C LEU A 472 9.05 -25.77 -30.53
N ARG A 473 8.45 -26.95 -30.63
CA ARG A 473 8.76 -27.92 -31.68
C ARG A 473 8.53 -27.36 -33.08
N ILE A 474 7.45 -26.60 -33.27
CA ILE A 474 7.13 -25.91 -34.53
C ILE A 474 8.12 -24.78 -34.83
N GLN A 475 8.65 -24.11 -33.80
CA GLN A 475 9.54 -22.95 -33.92
C GLN A 475 10.99 -23.32 -34.27
N GLY A 476 11.41 -24.57 -34.09
CA GLY A 476 12.78 -24.99 -34.39
C GLY A 476 13.30 -26.16 -33.56
N ASP A 477 12.41 -27.03 -33.03
CA ASP A 477 12.76 -28.18 -32.17
C ASP A 477 13.55 -27.79 -30.90
N ILE A 478 13.15 -26.67 -30.29
CA ILE A 478 13.73 -26.18 -29.03
C ILE A 478 13.04 -26.87 -27.85
N ALA A 479 13.82 -27.38 -26.89
CA ALA A 479 13.27 -27.97 -25.69
C ALA A 479 12.69 -26.91 -24.74
N VAL A 480 11.62 -27.26 -24.03
CA VAL A 480 11.13 -26.44 -22.91
C VAL A 480 12.21 -26.42 -21.82
N PRO A 481 12.64 -25.25 -21.31
CA PRO A 481 13.61 -25.17 -20.24
C PRO A 481 13.19 -25.94 -18.98
N SER A 482 14.09 -26.76 -18.45
CA SER A 482 13.92 -27.33 -17.11
C SER A 482 14.00 -26.23 -16.04
N ARG A 483 13.41 -26.47 -14.85
CA ARG A 483 13.39 -25.48 -13.76
C ARG A 483 14.80 -24.95 -13.42
N SER A 484 15.79 -25.83 -13.31
CA SER A 484 17.17 -25.47 -12.94
C SER A 484 17.97 -24.76 -14.02
N GLU A 485 17.56 -24.89 -15.29
CA GLU A 485 18.26 -24.31 -16.45
C GLU A 485 17.57 -23.04 -16.96
N GLY A 486 16.25 -22.96 -16.82
CA GLY A 486 15.44 -21.84 -17.26
C GLY A 486 15.75 -20.56 -16.51
N THR A 487 15.97 -19.49 -17.27
CA THR A 487 16.16 -18.14 -16.73
C THR A 487 15.12 -17.20 -17.30
N PHE A 488 14.24 -16.65 -16.45
CA PHE A 488 13.35 -15.58 -16.85
C PHE A 488 14.11 -14.26 -16.88
N VAL A 489 14.07 -13.56 -18.01
CA VAL A 489 14.75 -12.27 -18.19
C VAL A 489 13.71 -11.19 -18.44
N TYR A 490 13.69 -10.17 -17.58
CA TYR A 490 12.92 -8.95 -17.83
C TYR A 490 13.78 -7.95 -18.59
N ALA A 491 13.52 -7.84 -19.90
CA ALA A 491 14.21 -6.93 -20.81
C ALA A 491 13.42 -5.61 -20.94
N ILE A 492 14.00 -4.51 -20.44
CA ILE A 492 13.31 -3.24 -20.28
C ILE A 492 13.97 -2.15 -21.13
N GLY A 493 13.22 -1.62 -22.09
CA GLY A 493 13.59 -0.44 -22.90
C GLY A 493 13.57 0.83 -22.08
N THR A 494 14.67 1.58 -22.02
CA THR A 494 14.72 2.85 -21.28
C THR A 494 15.71 3.84 -21.91
N ASN A 495 15.37 5.14 -21.81
CA ASN A 495 16.26 6.24 -22.16
C ASN A 495 17.37 6.47 -21.11
N SER A 496 17.26 5.84 -19.93
CA SER A 496 18.28 5.91 -18.89
C SER A 496 19.52 5.09 -19.29
N THR A 497 20.69 5.68 -19.07
CA THR A 497 21.97 4.98 -19.21
C THR A 497 22.39 4.27 -17.92
N GLU A 498 21.68 4.51 -16.81
CA GLU A 498 21.95 3.85 -15.54
C GLU A 498 21.45 2.38 -15.54
N PRO A 499 22.04 1.52 -14.69
CA PRO A 499 21.51 0.17 -14.45
C PRO A 499 20.03 0.20 -14.07
N LEU A 500 19.25 -0.78 -14.54
CA LEU A 500 17.82 -0.87 -14.24
C LEU A 500 17.52 -0.90 -12.73
N ALA A 501 18.42 -1.51 -11.95
CA ALA A 501 18.33 -1.53 -10.49
C ALA A 501 18.26 -0.11 -9.88
N SER A 502 18.88 0.88 -10.51
CA SER A 502 18.92 2.27 -10.05
C SER A 502 17.83 3.13 -10.70
N SER A 503 17.59 2.94 -12.00
CA SER A 503 16.73 3.79 -12.82
C SER A 503 15.23 3.51 -12.70
N LEU A 504 14.83 2.29 -12.31
CA LEU A 504 13.41 1.96 -12.11
C LEU A 504 12.77 2.79 -10.97
N PHE A 505 11.49 3.08 -11.11
CA PHE A 505 10.69 3.72 -10.05
C PHE A 505 10.43 2.77 -8.87
N PHE A 506 10.13 3.31 -7.69
CA PHE A 506 10.01 2.60 -6.43
C PHE A 506 9.03 1.44 -6.51
N PHE A 507 7.80 1.68 -6.98
CA PHE A 507 6.81 0.62 -7.12
C PHE A 507 7.17 -0.40 -8.21
N SER A 508 7.90 -0.01 -9.26
CA SER A 508 8.42 -0.95 -10.26
C SER A 508 9.51 -1.85 -9.68
N LYS A 509 10.45 -1.29 -8.91
CA LYS A 509 11.52 -2.02 -8.20
C LYS A 509 10.94 -3.05 -7.23
N VAL A 510 9.96 -2.61 -6.45
CA VAL A 510 9.17 -3.44 -5.54
C VAL A 510 8.55 -4.63 -6.28
N ASN A 511 7.86 -4.35 -7.39
CA ASN A 511 7.09 -5.37 -8.08
C ASN A 511 8.01 -6.39 -8.77
N LEU A 512 9.10 -5.92 -9.37
CA LEU A 512 10.16 -6.77 -9.93
C LEU A 512 10.69 -7.77 -8.89
N LEU A 513 11.04 -7.32 -7.69
CA LEU A 513 11.55 -8.23 -6.65
C LEU A 513 10.51 -9.23 -6.17
N GLN A 514 9.23 -8.85 -6.09
CA GLN A 514 8.16 -9.76 -5.73
C GLN A 514 8.03 -10.89 -6.75
N HIS A 515 7.89 -10.55 -8.03
CA HIS A 515 7.78 -11.55 -9.10
C HIS A 515 9.07 -12.37 -9.24
N ALA A 516 10.24 -11.76 -9.07
CA ALA A 516 11.51 -12.49 -9.06
C ALA A 516 11.57 -13.53 -7.92
N ARG A 517 11.05 -13.22 -6.72
CA ARG A 517 10.97 -14.19 -5.61
C ARG A 517 10.00 -15.33 -5.92
N LEU A 518 8.86 -15.05 -6.54
CA LEU A 518 7.90 -16.08 -6.96
C LEU A 518 8.56 -17.07 -7.93
N ILE A 519 9.22 -16.55 -8.97
CA ILE A 519 9.92 -17.36 -9.97
C ILE A 519 11.05 -18.20 -9.33
N ARG A 520 11.85 -17.58 -8.44
CA ARG A 520 12.93 -18.27 -7.71
C ARG A 520 12.41 -19.40 -6.81
N ARG A 521 11.25 -19.23 -6.16
CA ARG A 521 10.63 -20.28 -5.32
C ARG A 521 10.21 -21.50 -6.12
N LEU A 522 9.85 -21.33 -7.39
CA LEU A 522 9.51 -22.43 -8.30
C LEU A 522 10.74 -23.19 -8.82
N GLY A 523 11.95 -22.67 -8.59
CA GLY A 523 13.22 -23.28 -8.96
C GLY A 523 13.94 -22.66 -10.16
N TYR A 524 13.33 -21.66 -10.81
CA TYR A 524 13.91 -20.95 -11.96
C TYR A 524 14.87 -19.82 -11.55
N ARG A 525 15.74 -19.41 -12.47
CA ARG A 525 16.59 -18.22 -12.32
C ARG A 525 15.87 -16.97 -12.84
N VAL A 526 16.30 -15.80 -12.37
CA VAL A 526 15.77 -14.50 -12.79
C VAL A 526 16.92 -13.54 -13.07
N ALA A 527 16.82 -12.84 -14.18
CA ALA A 527 17.75 -11.81 -14.61
C ALA A 527 17.00 -10.59 -15.17
N ILE A 528 17.74 -9.50 -15.34
CA ILE A 528 17.27 -8.25 -15.95
C ILE A 528 18.17 -7.88 -17.12
N ALA A 529 17.62 -7.18 -18.11
CA ALA A 529 18.40 -6.65 -19.23
C ALA A 529 17.88 -5.28 -19.63
N ARG A 530 18.77 -4.30 -19.76
CA ARG A 530 18.45 -2.98 -20.28
C ARG A 530 18.45 -3.03 -21.80
N ILE A 531 17.44 -2.44 -22.42
CA ILE A 531 17.43 -2.15 -23.86
C ILE A 531 17.59 -0.64 -24.01
N ALA A 532 18.58 -0.20 -24.81
CA ALA A 532 18.75 1.21 -25.11
C ALA A 532 17.63 1.70 -26.04
N MET A 533 17.12 2.91 -25.81
CA MET A 533 16.09 3.57 -26.62
C MET A 533 16.63 4.84 -27.30
#